data_AF-A0A075MMA2-F1
#
_entry.id   AF-A0A075MMA2-F1
#
_cell.length_a   1.000
_cell.length_b   1.000
_cell.length_c   1.000
_cell.angle_alpha   90.00
_cell.angle_beta   90.00
_cell.angle_gamma   90.00
#
_symmetry.space_group_name_H-M   'P 1'
#
loop_
_entity.id
_entity.type
_entity.pdbx_description
1 polymer ?
#
loop_
_entity_poly.entity_id
_entity_poly.type
_entity_poly.pdbx_seq_one_letter_code
_entity_poly.pdbx_strand_id
1 'polypeptide(L)' 'MLYQSTEFIARMQIKPIEIKKLQWRAGRGLPYCHTCGEYATSEAYFDVQNYVVVQRYCEKCLLAGEYDI' A
#
# COMPACT_ATOMS: atom_id res chain seq x y z
N MET A 1 -38.08 -8.78 -19.34
CA MET A 1 -37.54 -9.65 -18.26
C MET A 1 -36.11 -9.99 -18.67
N LEU A 2 -35.01 -9.77 -17.96
CA LEU A 2 -34.64 -9.16 -16.67
C LEU A 2 -33.19 -8.64 -16.84
N TYR A 3 -32.84 -7.63 -16.06
CA TYR A 3 -31.58 -6.88 -16.06
C TYR A 3 -30.32 -7.77 -15.92
N GLN A 4 -29.37 -7.68 -16.85
CA GLN A 4 -27.98 -8.07 -16.61
C GLN A 4 -27.23 -6.85 -16.09
N SER A 5 -27.25 -6.64 -14.77
CA SER A 5 -26.31 -5.75 -14.11
C SER A 5 -24.96 -6.45 -14.07
N THR A 6 -24.13 -6.23 -15.09
CA THR A 6 -22.70 -6.54 -15.01
C THR A 6 -22.11 -5.61 -13.97
N GLU A 7 -21.95 -6.13 -12.75
CA GLU A 7 -21.24 -5.50 -11.66
C GLU A 7 -19.78 -5.28 -12.11
N PHE A 8 -19.50 -4.11 -12.68
CA PHE A 8 -18.17 -3.56 -12.70
C PHE A 8 -17.81 -3.29 -11.24
N ILE A 9 -17.28 -4.29 -10.53
CA ILE A 9 -16.53 -4.06 -9.31
C ILE A 9 -15.26 -3.33 -9.77
N ALA A 10 -15.36 -2.01 -9.88
CA ALA A 10 -14.20 -1.16 -9.94
C ALA A 10 -13.46 -1.43 -8.62
N ARG A 11 -12.43 -2.29 -8.68
CA ARG A 11 -11.48 -2.45 -7.58
C ARG A 11 -11.05 -1.04 -7.20
N MET A 12 -11.44 -0.60 -6.02
CA MET A 12 -11.21 0.76 -5.57
C MET A 12 -9.72 0.85 -5.22
N GLN A 13 -8.89 1.07 -6.24
CA GLN A 13 -7.45 1.24 -6.08
C GLN A 13 -7.20 2.49 -5.26
N ILE A 14 -6.84 2.32 -3.99
CA ILE A 14 -6.50 3.43 -3.11
C ILE A 14 -5.05 3.80 -3.37
N LYS A 15 -4.86 5.01 -3.91
CA LYS A 15 -3.52 5.58 -4.07
C LYS A 15 -2.97 6.01 -2.71
N PRO A 16 -1.67 5.90 -2.48
CA PRO A 16 -1.07 6.40 -1.25
C PRO A 16 -1.25 7.92 -1.18
N ILE A 17 -1.77 8.41 -0.05
CA ILE A 17 -1.88 9.84 0.23
C ILE A 17 -0.50 10.43 0.45
N GLU A 18 0.40 9.65 1.05
CA GLU A 18 1.74 10.09 1.38
C GLU A 18 2.72 8.93 1.26
N ILE A 19 3.90 9.24 0.73
CA ILE A 19 5.04 8.33 0.72
C ILE A 19 6.17 9.02 1.46
N LYS A 20 6.61 8.42 2.56
CA LYS A 20 7.76 8.90 3.34
C LYS A 20 8.93 7.96 3.17
N LYS A 21 10.15 8.52 3.12
CA LYS A 21 11.36 7.71 3.26
C LYS A 21 11.39 7.13 4.66
N LEU A 22 11.59 5.82 4.76
CA LEU A 22 11.69 5.14 6.03
C LEU A 22 12.96 5.61 6.73
N GLN A 23 12.79 6.25 7.90
CA GLN A 23 13.93 6.62 8.73
C GLN A 23 14.31 5.43 9.59
N TRP A 24 15.54 4.95 9.41
CA TRP A 24 16.11 3.92 10.27
C TRP A 24 16.16 4.44 11.71
N ARG A 25 15.49 3.74 12.63
CA ARG A 25 15.55 4.01 14.07
C ARG A 25 16.11 2.78 14.77
N ALA A 26 17.22 2.97 15.48
CA ALA A 26 17.80 1.92 16.31
C ALA A 26 16.74 1.38 17.30
N GLY A 27 16.61 0.04 17.38
CA GLY A 27 15.68 -0.63 18.28
C GLY A 27 14.29 -0.93 17.71
N ARG A 28 13.91 -0.38 16.54
CA ARG A 28 12.78 -0.92 15.76
C ARG A 28 13.37 -1.94 14.78
N GLY A 29 12.87 -3.18 14.85
CA GLY A 29 13.31 -4.28 13.99
C GLY A 29 13.37 -3.90 12.51
N LEU A 30 14.22 -4.60 11.76
CA LEU A 30 14.49 -4.30 10.37
C LEU A 30 13.17 -4.32 9.55
N PRO A 31 12.80 -3.21 8.90
CA PRO A 31 11.57 -3.15 8.14
C PRO A 31 11.77 -3.85 6.79
N TYR A 32 10.89 -4.81 6.50
CA TYR A 32 10.86 -5.52 5.23
C TYR A 32 9.74 -5.00 4.33
N CYS A 33 9.95 -5.13 3.03
CA CYS A 33 9.02 -4.78 1.97
C CYS A 33 7.83 -5.74 2.01
N HIS A 34 6.62 -5.19 1.97
CA HIS A 34 5.38 -5.96 1.97
C HIS A 34 5.27 -6.89 0.77
N THR A 35 5.75 -6.47 -0.40
CA THR A 35 5.62 -7.22 -1.66
C THR A 35 6.67 -8.32 -1.82
N CYS A 36 7.95 -8.00 -1.58
CA CYS A 36 9.06 -8.88 -1.95
C CYS A 36 9.90 -9.38 -0.76
N GLY A 37 9.66 -8.86 0.45
CA GLY A 37 10.45 -9.21 1.63
C GLY A 37 11.88 -8.65 1.65
N GLU A 38 12.33 -7.91 0.63
CA GLU A 38 13.61 -7.16 0.69
C GLU A 38 13.53 -6.05 1.76
N TYR A 39 14.66 -5.40 2.08
CA TYR A 39 14.65 -4.24 2.97
C TYR A 39 13.75 -3.12 2.44
N ALA A 40 12.84 -2.63 3.29
CA ALA A 40 12.01 -1.49 2.95
C ALA A 40 12.79 -0.18 3.12
N THR A 41 12.63 0.70 2.14
CA THR A 41 13.23 2.04 2.10
C THR A 41 12.20 3.15 2.25
N SER A 42 10.91 2.83 2.07
CA SER A 42 9.80 3.78 2.07
C SER A 42 8.58 3.24 2.81
N GLU A 43 7.81 4.14 3.41
CA GLU A 43 6.50 3.87 4.00
C GLU A 43 5.44 4.61 3.18
N ALA A 44 4.48 3.86 2.66
CA ALA A 44 3.32 4.36 1.94
C ALA A 44 2.11 4.35 2.88
N TYR A 45 1.41 5.48 2.94
CA TYR A 45 0.24 5.71 3.77
C TYR A 45 -1.00 5.71 2.88
N PHE A 46 -1.91 4.76 3.13
CA PHE A 46 -3.16 4.61 2.41
C PHE A 46 -4.31 5.01 3.32
N ASP A 47 -5.19 5.88 2.83
CA ASP A 47 -6.41 6.25 3.54
C ASP A 47 -7.53 5.32 3.12
N VAL A 48 -7.94 4.49 4.07
CA VAL A 48 -9.01 3.52 3.89
C VAL A 48 -10.20 3.97 4.73
N GLN A 49 -10.84 5.05 4.28
CA GLN A 49 -12.07 5.65 4.83
C GLN A 49 -11.97 6.08 6.31
N ASN A 50 -11.92 5.12 7.24
CA ASN A 50 -11.93 5.33 8.68
C ASN A 50 -10.59 5.01 9.36
N TYR A 51 -9.61 4.49 8.61
CA TYR A 51 -8.27 4.21 9.15
C TYR A 51 -7.18 4.41 8.10
N VAL A 52 -5.97 4.69 8.59
CA VAL A 52 -4.77 4.83 7.75
C VAL A 52 -3.98 3.53 7.82
N VAL A 53 -3.77 2.90 6.67
CA VAL A 53 -2.92 1.72 6.53
C VAL A 53 -1.52 2.20 6.16
N VAL A 54 -0.52 1.75 6.91
CA VAL A 54 0.88 2.00 6.60
C VAL A 54 1.51 0.70 6.10
N GLN A 55 1.96 0.70 4.86
CA GLN A 55 2.71 -0.40 4.28
C GLN A 55 4.11 0.06 3.89
N ARG A 56 5.06 -0.88 4.01
CA ARG A 56 6.46 -0.61 3.75
C ARG A 56 6.86 -1.24 2.43
N TYR A 57 7.61 -0.50 1.63
CA TYR A 57 8.04 -0.93 0.31
C TYR A 57 9.53 -0.65 0.11
N CYS A 58 10.19 -1.48 -0.69
CA CYS A 58 11.48 -1.13 -1.27
C CYS A 58 11.29 -0.19 -2.46
N GLU A 59 12.35 0.48 -2.91
CA GLU A 59 12.28 1.46 -4.00
C GLU A 59 11.71 0.86 -5.30
N LYS A 60 11.97 -0.43 -5.55
CA LYS A 60 11.48 -1.15 -6.73
C LYS A 60 9.96 -1.38 -6.66
N CYS A 61 9.46 -1.80 -5.51
CA CYS A 61 8.06 -2.16 -5.33
C CYS A 61 7.17 -0.95 -5.03
N LEU A 62 7.74 0.16 -4.60
CA LEU A 62 7.00 1.38 -4.27
C LEU A 62 6.18 1.91 -5.47
N LEU A 63 6.75 1.85 -6.67
CA LEU A 63 6.08 2.29 -7.91
C LEU A 63 4.89 1.40 -8.31
N ALA A 64 4.87 0.15 -7.83
CA ALA A 64 3.81 -0.83 -8.04
C ALA A 64 2.94 -1.03 -6.79
N GLY A 65 3.15 -0.22 -5.74
CA GLY A 65 2.47 -0.35 -4.46
C GLY A 65 1.03 0.12 -4.57
N GLU A 66 0.14 -0.78 -5.00
CA GLU A 66 -1.30 -0.59 -4.99
C GLU A 66 -1.89 -1.27 -3.74
N TYR A 67 -2.80 -0.58 -3.04
CA TYR A 67 -3.58 -1.17 -1.96
C TYR A 67 -4.95 -1.59 -2.51
N ASP A 68 -5.18 -2.90 -2.57
CA ASP A 68 -6.47 -3.52 -2.94
C ASP A 68 -7.23 -3.82 -1.65
N ILE A 69 -8.47 -3.33 -1.53
CA ILE A 69 -9.39 -3.57 -0.40
C ILE A 69 -10.34 -4.70 -0.77
#